data_AF-A0A0X3XR70-F1
#
_entry.id   AF-A0A0X3XR70-F1
#
_cell.length_a   1.000
_cell.length_b   1.000
_cell.length_c   1.000
_cell.angle_alpha   90.00
_cell.angle_beta   90.00
_cell.angle_gamma   90.00
#
_symmetry.space_group_name_H-M   'P 1'
#
loop_
_entity.id
_entity.type
_entity.pdbx_description
1 polymer ?
#
loop_
_entity_poly.entity_id
_entity_poly.type
_entity_poly.pdbx_seq_one_letter_code
_entity_poly.pdbx_strand_id
1 'polypeptide(L)' 'MSAFASDPGLDDVRDAVGHGTEVDVAIHLLDGTVRLSILWTQEILLSPDDADQVAQALQRAADQARKITSAGRSDEPTEA' A
#
# COMPACT_ATOMS: atom_id res chain seq x y z
N MET A 1 4.89 -13.08 -11.72
CA MET A 1 4.93 -11.66 -11.29
C MET A 1 3.74 -11.42 -10.40
N SER A 2 3.93 -10.76 -9.24
CA SER A 2 2.84 -10.37 -8.35
C SER A 2 2.01 -9.27 -9.02
N ALA A 3 0.68 -9.30 -8.86
CA ALA A 3 -0.19 -8.21 -9.29
C ALA A 3 -0.07 -6.97 -8.39
N PHE A 4 0.53 -7.15 -7.22
CA PHE A 4 0.80 -6.12 -6.23
C PHE A 4 2.28 -5.71 -6.22
N ALA A 5 2.51 -4.40 -6.10
CA ALA A 5 3.82 -3.83 -5.81
C ALA A 5 3.80 -3.14 -4.44
N SER A 6 4.68 -3.57 -3.54
CA SER A 6 4.87 -2.96 -2.22
C SER A 6 5.45 -1.55 -2.32
N ASP A 7 5.12 -0.70 -1.35
CA ASP A 7 5.65 0.66 -1.24
C ASP A 7 7.17 0.59 -0.94
N PRO A 8 8.03 1.15 -1.80
CA PRO A 8 9.47 1.06 -1.64
C PRO A 8 10.03 2.02 -0.58
N GLY A 9 9.21 2.92 -0.04
CA GLY A 9 9.58 3.87 1.01
C GLY A 9 9.00 3.51 2.38
N LEU A 10 8.38 2.35 2.51
CA LEU A 10 8.00 1.76 3.78
C LEU A 10 9.19 0.89 4.21
N ASP A 11 9.84 1.28 5.30
CA ASP A 11 10.90 0.47 5.88
C ASP A 11 10.30 -0.83 6.47
N ASP A 12 11.15 -1.71 6.98
CA ASP A 12 10.74 -2.93 7.67
C ASP A 12 10.05 -2.58 9.02
N VAL A 13 8.78 -2.18 8.92
CA VAL A 13 7.92 -1.82 10.04
C VAL A 13 7.43 -3.08 10.72
N ARG A 14 7.88 -3.25 11.95
CA ARG A 14 7.60 -4.41 12.79
C ARG A 14 6.82 -4.01 14.03
N ASP A 15 6.14 -5.00 14.58
CA ASP A 15 5.43 -4.86 15.83
C ASP A 15 6.32 -4.40 16.99
N ALA A 16 5.87 -3.38 17.70
CA ALA A 16 6.61 -2.70 18.75
C ALA A 16 6.92 -3.58 19.97
N VAL A 17 6.16 -4.66 20.19
CA VAL A 17 6.41 -5.61 21.28
C VAL A 17 7.22 -6.83 20.81
N GLY A 18 7.66 -6.83 19.56
CA GLY A 18 8.65 -7.77 19.03
C GLY A 18 8.09 -9.13 18.62
N HIS A 19 6.79 -9.21 18.27
CA HIS A 19 6.15 -10.45 17.85
C HIS A 19 6.48 -10.90 16.41
N GLY A 20 7.32 -10.14 15.69
CA GLY A 20 7.66 -10.46 14.29
C GLY A 20 6.51 -10.26 13.31
N THR A 21 5.41 -9.64 13.76
CA THR A 21 4.36 -9.13 12.88
C THR A 21 4.92 -7.95 12.09
N GLU A 22 4.63 -7.94 10.80
CA GLU A 22 5.10 -6.94 9.83
C GLU A 22 3.89 -6.33 9.13
N VAL A 23 4.04 -5.08 8.67
CA VAL A 23 3.03 -4.41 7.86
C VAL A 23 3.57 -4.13 6.45
N ASP A 24 2.75 -4.41 5.45
CA ASP A 24 3.03 -4.13 4.03
C ASP A 24 1.92 -3.25 3.46
N VAL A 25 2.31 -2.21 2.73
CA VAL A 25 1.39 -1.38 1.95
C VAL A 25 1.73 -1.62 0.49
N ALA A 26 0.76 -2.08 -0.29
CA ALA A 26 0.96 -2.41 -1.69
C ALA A 26 -0.14 -1.85 -2.57
N ILE A 27 0.17 -1.61 -3.83
CA ILE A 27 -0.80 -1.20 -4.86
C ILE A 27 -1.03 -2.32 -5.85
N HIS A 28 -2.27 -2.52 -6.26
CA HIS A 28 -2.60 -3.38 -7.38
C HIS A 28 -2.37 -2.63 -8.69
N LEU A 29 -1.50 -3.17 -9.54
CA LEU A 29 -0.98 -2.46 -10.71
C LEU A 29 -2.00 -2.25 -11.84
N LEU A 30 -3.12 -3.00 -11.82
CA LEU A 30 -4.14 -2.93 -12.87
C LEU A 30 -5.26 -1.94 -12.54
N ASP A 31 -5.81 -1.99 -11.32
CA ASP A 31 -7.00 -1.22 -10.94
C ASP A 31 -6.71 -0.11 -9.92
N GLY A 32 -5.47 -0.03 -9.41
CA GLY A 32 -5.06 0.97 -8.44
C GLY A 32 -5.63 0.73 -7.04
N THR A 33 -6.19 -0.44 -6.72
CA THR A 33 -6.60 -0.71 -5.34
C THR A 33 -5.39 -0.76 -4.41
N VAL A 34 -5.52 -0.19 -3.21
CA VAL A 34 -4.47 -0.18 -2.18
C VAL A 34 -4.76 -1.30 -1.19
N ARG A 35 -3.75 -2.12 -0.90
CA ARG A 35 -3.78 -3.19 0.09
C ARG A 35 -2.90 -2.81 1.27
N LEU A 36 -3.47 -2.89 2.46
CA LEU A 36 -2.74 -2.92 3.72
C LEU A 36 -2.74 -4.38 4.21
N SER A 37 -1.56 -4.95 4.43
CA SER A 37 -1.40 -6.32 4.90
C SER A 37 -0.69 -6.30 6.25
N ILE A 38 -1.26 -7.00 7.22
CA ILE A 38 -0.61 -7.34 8.49
C ILE A 38 -0.24 -8.81 8.37
N LEU A 39 1.05 -9.10 8.40
CA LEU A 39 1.56 -10.46 8.27
C LEU A 39 1.54 -11.15 9.64
N TRP A 40 1.19 -12.44 9.64
CA TRP A 40 1.22 -13.33 10.82
C TRP A 40 0.12 -13.12 11.87
N THR A 41 -0.42 -11.92 12.04
CA THR A 41 -1.47 -11.59 13.03
C THR A 41 -2.60 -10.74 12.42
N GLN A 42 -3.65 -10.48 13.22
CA GLN A 42 -4.78 -9.62 12.81
C GLN A 42 -4.57 -8.13 13.15
N GLU A 43 -3.70 -7.85 14.11
CA GLU A 43 -3.37 -6.50 14.58
C GLU A 43 -1.86 -6.38 14.78
N ILE A 44 -1.39 -5.13 14.74
CA ILE A 44 0.00 -4.74 14.98
C ILE A 44 0.00 -3.54 15.93
N LEU A 45 0.88 -3.55 16.92
CA LEU A 45 1.15 -2.36 17.72
C LEU A 45 2.32 -1.60 17.10
N LEU A 46 2.10 -0.34 16.77
CA LEU A 46 3.13 0.51 16.15
C LEU A 46 3.70 1.50 17.17
N SER A 47 5.00 1.80 17.03
CA SER A 47 5.55 3.01 17.63
C SER A 47 4.95 4.26 16.94
N PRO A 48 5.01 5.45 17.56
CA PRO A 48 4.55 6.67 16.90
C PRO A 48 5.23 6.92 15.55
N ASP A 49 6.53 6.69 15.46
CA ASP A 49 7.31 6.92 14.23
C ASP A 49 6.91 5.91 13.14
N ASP A 50 6.71 4.64 13.49
CA ASP A 50 6.25 3.61 12.55
C ASP A 50 4.81 3.87 12.07
N ALA A 51 3.95 4.37 12.95
CA ALA A 51 2.59 4.77 12.59
C ALA A 51 2.60 5.91 11.57
N ASP A 52 3.49 6.90 11.74
CA ASP A 52 3.69 7.97 10.77
C ASP A 52 4.24 7.45 9.44
N GLN A 53 5.16 6.48 9.46
CA GLN A 53 5.66 5.83 8.24
C GLN A 53 4.54 5.12 7.47
N VAL A 54 3.71 4.32 8.16
CA VAL A 54 2.57 3.63 7.56
C VAL A 54 1.57 4.62 6.96
N ALA A 55 1.28 5.73 7.67
CA ALA A 55 0.41 6.77 7.16
C ALA A 55 0.97 7.42 5.87
N GLN A 56 2.27 7.69 5.82
CA GLN A 56 2.93 8.24 4.63
C GLN A 56 2.94 7.24 3.47
N ALA A 57 3.17 5.95 3.73
CA ALA A 57 3.11 4.90 2.72
C ALA A 57 1.71 4.78 2.11
N LEU A 58 0.66 4.83 2.94
CA LEU A 58 -0.74 4.84 2.47
C LEU A 58 -1.05 6.07 1.61
N GLN A 59 -0.52 7.24 1.95
CA GLN A 59 -0.68 8.45 1.14
C GLN A 59 -0.01 8.30 -0.24
N ARG A 60 1.24 7.81 -0.28
CA ARG A 60 1.95 7.56 -1.55
C ARG A 60 1.22 6.52 -2.41
N ALA A 61 0.77 5.42 -1.79
CA ALA A 61 0.00 4.39 -2.46
C ALA A 61 -1.30 4.95 -3.06
N ALA A 62 -2.03 5.78 -2.31
CA ALA A 62 -3.24 6.44 -2.79
C ALA A 62 -2.97 7.42 -3.95
N ASP A 63 -1.87 8.16 -3.92
CA ASP A 63 -1.50 9.06 -5.02
C ASP A 63 -1.11 8.29 -6.28
N GLN A 64 -0.42 7.17 -6.13
CA GLN A 64 -0.08 6.30 -7.26
C GLN A 64 -1.30 5.59 -7.83
N ALA A 65 -2.18 5.10 -6.97
CA ALA A 65 -3.48 4.52 -7.34
C ALA A 65 -4.30 5.46 -8.24
N ARG A 66 -4.44 6.74 -7.83
CA ARG A 66 -5.17 7.74 -8.62
C ARG A 66 -4.59 7.93 -10.02
N LYS A 67 -3.26 7.87 -10.16
CA LYS A 67 -2.59 7.94 -11.47
C LYS A 67 -2.96 6.74 -12.35
N ILE A 68 -2.97 5.53 -11.80
CA ILE A 68 -3.37 4.30 -12.51
C ILE A 68 -4.82 4.40 -12.98
N THR A 69 -5.74 4.75 -12.08
CA THR A 69 -7.17 4.90 -12.42
C THR A 69 -7.39 5.99 -13.48
N SER A 70 -6.64 7.10 -13.42
CA SER A 70 -6.74 8.16 -14.43
C SER A 70 -6.21 7.74 -15.80
N ALA A 71 -5.15 6.93 -15.84
CA ALA A 71 -4.61 6.37 -17.08
C ALA A 71 -5.62 5.38 -17.70
N GLY A 72 -6.21 4.48 -16.91
CA GLY A 72 -7.21 3.53 -17.39
C GLY A 72 -8.49 4.18 -17.96
N ARG A 73 -8.89 5.35 -17.45
CA ARG A 73 -10.01 6.14 -18.02
C ARG A 73 -9.66 6.76 -19.38
N SER A 74 -8.38 7.00 -19.64
CA SER A 74 -7.92 7.63 -20.90
C SER A 74 -7.91 6.65 -22.07
N ASP A 75 -7.90 5.34 -21.78
CA ASP A 75 -7.92 4.25 -22.76
C ASP A 75 -9.34 3.77 -23.11
N GLU A 76 -10.39 4.34 -22.52
CA GLU A 76 -11.78 4.03 -22.87
C GLU A 76 -12.12 4.70 -24.23
N PRO A 77 -12.36 3.94 -25.32
CA PRO A 77 -12.74 4.53 -26.58
C PRO A 77 -14.06 5.25 -26.39
N THR A 78 -14.11 6.54 -26.70
CA THR A 78 -15.38 7.24 -26.90
C THR A 78 -16.06 6.57 -28.09
N GLU A 79 -16.95 5.61 -27.85
CA GLU A 79 -17.89 5.17 -28.88
C GLU A 79 -18.75 6.39 -29.27
N ALA A 80 -18.57 6.80 -30.52
CA ALA A 80 -19.30 7.88 -31.19
C ALA A 80 -20.50 7.31 -31.97
#